data_AF-A0A314XG09-F1
#
_entry.id   AF-A0A314XG09-F1
#
_cell.length_a   1.000
_cell.length_b   1.000
_cell.length_c   1.000
_cell.angle_alpha   90.00
_cell.angle_beta   90.00
_cell.angle_gamma   90.00
#
_symmetry.space_group_name_H-M   'P 1'
#
loop_
_entity.id
_entity.type
_entity.pdbx_description
1 polymer ?
#
loop_
_entity_poly.entity_id
_entity_poly.type
_entity_poly.pdbx_seq_one_letter_code
_entity_poly.pdbx_strand_id
1 'polypeptide(L)'
;MLRPCFRCFLFRHRLYQLREDMDIKPETFASLLFFMRKCLKFSFLEQFDNEPVIAGLGDEDKPFFCTMDSTGAKEPAKDFVVAGTASESLMVLVRQCSSLRWEPEELFEIVSQALLSSVDRDCLSGWGGHVYVVTPTEVKKGILKGRMD
;
A
#
# COMPACT_ATOMS: atom_id res chain seq x y z
N MET A 1 -5.43 16.30 -8.92
CA MET A 1 -5.30 17.07 -7.66
C MET A 1 -4.77 16.13 -6.60
N LEU A 2 -3.50 16.22 -6.20
CA LEU A 2 -2.94 15.36 -5.16
C LEU A 2 -3.54 15.76 -3.81
N ARG A 3 -4.11 14.81 -3.06
CA ARG A 3 -4.72 15.08 -1.75
C ARG A 3 -3.68 15.69 -0.79
N PRO A 4 -4.08 16.58 0.13
CA PRO A 4 -3.17 17.25 1.07
C PRO A 4 -2.19 16.29 1.77
N CYS A 5 -2.66 15.09 2.16
CA CYS A 5 -1.85 14.03 2.78
C CYS A 5 -0.61 13.69 1.93
N PHE A 6 -0.80 13.40 0.65
CA PHE A 6 0.27 12.92 -0.23
C PHE A 6 1.35 13.98 -0.43
N ARG A 7 0.95 15.25 -0.59
CA ARG A 7 1.89 16.36 -0.74
C ARG A 7 2.73 16.57 0.51
N CYS A 8 2.13 16.49 1.70
CA CYS A 8 2.85 16.57 2.97
C CYS A 8 3.85 15.42 3.14
N PHE A 9 3.45 14.19 2.78
CA PHE A 9 4.33 13.04 2.81
C PHE A 9 5.51 13.17 1.84
N LEU A 10 5.23 13.53 0.59
CA LEU A 10 6.25 13.71 -0.43
C LEU A 10 7.26 14.80 -0.04
N PHE A 11 6.79 15.89 0.56
CA PHE A 11 7.67 16.95 1.05
C PHE A 11 8.62 16.45 2.15
N ARG A 12 8.10 15.75 3.17
CA ARG A 12 8.95 15.20 4.25
C ARG A 12 9.91 14.12 3.75
N HIS A 13 9.46 13.29 2.83
CA HIS A 13 10.31 12.29 2.18
C HIS A 13 11.50 12.94 1.47
N ARG A 14 11.24 13.94 0.63
CA ARG A 14 12.30 14.68 -0.09
C ARG A 14 13.24 15.40 0.87
N LEU A 15 12.73 15.98 1.94
CA LEU A 15 13.58 16.59 2.98
C LEU A 15 14.48 15.56 3.67
N TYR A 16 13.98 14.35 3.93
CA TYR A 16 14.78 13.27 4.51
C TYR A 16 15.91 12.86 3.56
N GLN A 17 15.59 12.63 2.28
CA GLN A 17 16.58 12.31 1.24
C GLN A 17 17.66 13.39 1.14
N LEU A 18 17.28 14.68 1.15
CA LEU A 18 18.24 15.79 1.08
C LEU A 18 19.11 15.91 2.33
N ARG A 19 18.63 15.45 3.49
CA ARG A 19 19.35 15.56 4.76
C ARG A 19 20.34 14.42 4.97
N GLU A 20 19.90 13.20 4.69
CA GLU A 20 20.67 11.98 4.95
C GLU A 20 21.40 11.47 3.69
N ASP A 21 21.17 12.09 2.53
CA ASP A 21 21.71 11.71 1.21
C ASP A 21 21.51 10.23 0.87
N MET A 22 20.40 9.65 1.38
CA MET A 22 20.04 8.25 1.21
C MET A 22 18.54 8.09 0.98
N ASP A 23 18.18 7.04 0.26
CA ASP A 23 16.80 6.63 0.11
C ASP A 23 16.23 6.08 1.40
N ILE A 24 14.97 6.43 1.69
CA ILE A 24 14.33 6.04 2.93
C ILE A 24 13.94 4.56 2.87
N LYS A 25 14.33 3.80 3.90
CA LYS A 25 13.87 2.41 4.06
C LYS A 25 12.36 2.38 4.35
N PRO A 26 11.62 1.36 3.90
CA PRO A 26 10.18 1.29 4.10
C PRO A 26 9.77 1.26 5.58
N GLU A 27 10.58 0.67 6.46
CA GLU A 27 10.37 0.64 7.91
C GLU A 27 10.51 2.04 8.53
N THR A 28 11.51 2.79 8.08
CA THR A 28 11.75 4.18 8.50
C THR A 28 10.63 5.07 8.00
N PHE A 29 10.17 4.87 6.76
CA PHE A 29 9.03 5.59 6.19
C PHE A 29 7.75 5.32 7.00
N ALA A 30 7.46 4.07 7.36
CA ALA A 30 6.32 3.74 8.22
C ALA A 30 6.40 4.47 9.56
N SER A 31 7.58 4.56 10.16
CA SER A 31 7.76 5.28 11.43
C SER A 31 7.62 6.80 11.28
N LEU A 32 8.07 7.37 10.16
CA LEU A 32 7.88 8.79 9.82
C LEU A 32 6.39 9.13 9.65
N LEU A 33 5.64 8.27 8.93
CA LEU A 33 4.19 8.41 8.74
C LEU A 33 3.43 8.36 10.06
N PHE A 34 3.78 7.40 10.92
CA PHE A 34 3.23 7.28 12.28
C PHE A 34 3.43 8.56 13.09
N PHE A 35 4.66 9.06 13.14
CA PHE A 35 4.99 10.26 13.91
C PHE A 35 4.28 11.49 13.35
N MET A 36 4.23 11.64 12.02
CA MET A 36 3.53 12.74 11.38
C MET A 36 2.03 12.75 11.76
N ARG A 37 1.37 11.59 11.71
CA ARG A 37 -0.04 11.47 12.12
C ARG A 37 -0.25 11.74 13.60
N LYS A 38 0.63 11.25 14.47
CA LYS A 38 0.57 11.53 15.91
C LYS A 38 0.72 13.02 16.22
N CYS A 39 1.63 13.73 15.55
CA CYS A 39 1.76 15.18 15.70
C CYS A 39 0.48 15.91 15.27
N LEU A 40 -0.08 15.54 14.12
CA LEU A 40 -1.28 16.21 13.58
C LEU A 40 -2.51 16.02 14.47
N LYS A 41 -2.67 14.84 15.09
CA LYS A 41 -3.75 14.60 16.06
C LYS A 41 -3.77 15.56 17.24
N PHE A 42 -2.60 16.04 17.67
CA PHE A 42 -2.51 16.96 18.80
C PHE A 42 -2.86 18.40 18.41
N SER A 43 -2.86 18.71 17.11
CA SER A 43 -3.04 20.06 16.57
C SER A 43 -4.47 20.37 16.10
N PHE A 44 -5.47 19.52 16.36
CA PHE A 44 -6.90 19.69 15.98
C PHE A 44 -7.18 19.89 14.46
N LEU A 45 -6.13 19.91 13.62
CA LEU A 45 -6.20 20.13 12.19
C LEU A 45 -6.29 18.80 11.45
N GLU A 46 -7.39 18.65 10.70
CA GLU A 46 -7.70 17.59 9.72
C GLU A 46 -7.25 16.18 10.10
N GLN A 47 -8.18 15.39 10.64
CA GLN A 47 -8.05 13.95 10.69
C GLN A 47 -8.07 13.41 9.26
N PHE A 48 -6.96 12.79 8.84
CA PHE A 48 -6.90 12.11 7.56
C PHE A 48 -7.58 10.75 7.67
N ASP A 49 -8.85 10.69 7.29
CA ASP A 49 -9.65 9.45 7.17
C ASP A 49 -9.22 8.61 5.96
N ASN A 50 -7.97 8.18 5.98
CA ASN A 50 -7.43 7.26 4.99
C ASN A 50 -6.58 6.19 5.65
N GLU A 51 -6.55 5.01 5.06
CA GLU A 51 -5.79 3.86 5.53
C GLU A 51 -4.60 3.66 4.58
N PRO A 52 -3.41 4.21 4.91
CA PRO A 52 -2.25 4.09 4.04
C PRO A 52 -1.70 2.67 4.10
N VAL A 53 -1.43 2.11 2.93
CA VAL A 53 -0.71 0.86 2.75
C VAL A 53 0.70 1.18 2.28
N ILE A 54 1.68 0.62 2.97
CA ILE A 54 3.10 0.76 2.68
C ILE A 54 3.60 -0.62 2.28
N ALA A 55 4.13 -0.72 1.07
CA ALA A 55 4.77 -1.91 0.54
C ALA A 55 6.12 -1.52 -0.04
N GLY A 56 7.15 -2.33 0.21
CA GLY A 56 8.49 -2.10 -0.31
C GLY A 56 9.41 -3.26 -0.02
N LEU A 57 10.64 -3.17 -0.51
CA LEU A 57 11.72 -4.09 -0.19
C LEU A 57 12.56 -3.43 0.91
N GLY A 58 12.69 -4.12 2.04
CA GLY A 58 13.53 -3.72 3.16
C GLY A 58 14.96 -4.21 3.00
N ASP A 59 15.66 -4.38 4.12
CA ASP A 59 17.02 -4.91 4.12
C ASP A 59 17.05 -6.37 3.60
N GLU A 60 18.07 -6.70 2.79
CA GLU A 60 18.25 -8.01 2.16
C GLU A 60 17.10 -8.43 1.20
N ASP A 61 16.50 -7.47 0.49
CA ASP A 61 15.43 -7.70 -0.49
C ASP A 61 14.19 -8.40 0.10
N LYS A 62 13.99 -8.27 1.42
CA LYS A 62 12.83 -8.86 2.10
C LYS A 62 11.60 -7.97 1.89
N PRO A 63 10.45 -8.53 1.50
CA PRO A 63 9.22 -7.77 1.38
C PRO A 63 8.77 -7.25 2.74
N PHE A 64 8.49 -5.96 2.81
CA PHE A 64 7.94 -5.29 3.97
C PHE A 64 6.54 -4.76 3.65
N PHE A 65 5.57 -5.18 4.44
CA PHE A 65 4.19 -4.70 4.37
C PHE A 65 3.78 -4.08 5.70
N CYS A 66 3.23 -2.87 5.63
CA CYS A 66 2.67 -2.21 6.80
C CYS A 66 1.42 -1.43 6.40
N THR A 67 0.33 -1.67 7.09
CA THR A 67 -0.88 -0.84 7.02
C THR A 67 -0.99 0.05 8.25
N MET A 68 -1.77 1.12 8.14
CA MET A 68 -2.15 1.92 9.29
C MET A 68 -3.64 2.19 9.29
N ASP A 69 -4.24 2.13 10.47
CA ASP A 69 -5.63 2.55 10.67
C ASP A 69 -5.78 4.09 10.54
N SER A 70 -7.01 4.58 10.61
CA SER A 70 -7.33 6.02 10.66
C SER A 70 -6.66 6.72 11.85
N THR A 71 -6.37 5.98 12.91
CA THR A 71 -5.71 6.49 14.11
C THR A 71 -4.18 6.58 13.95
N GLY A 72 -3.62 6.05 12.86
CA GLY A 72 -2.20 5.98 12.62
C GLY A 72 -1.49 4.90 13.43
N ALA A 73 -2.17 3.91 14.00
CA ALA A 73 -1.53 2.72 14.56
C ALA A 73 -0.91 1.88 13.43
N LYS A 74 0.31 1.38 13.62
CA LYS A 74 1.03 0.56 12.64
C LYS A 74 0.66 -0.91 12.82
N GLU A 75 0.30 -1.58 11.74
CA GLU A 75 0.12 -3.02 11.69
C GLU A 75 1.05 -3.61 10.62
N PRO A 76 2.26 -4.07 11.01
CA PRO A 76 3.14 -4.78 10.11
C PRO A 76 2.61 -6.19 9.85
N ALA A 77 2.60 -6.62 8.59
CA ALA A 77 2.19 -7.97 8.21
C ALA A 77 3.30 -8.67 7.43
N LYS A 78 3.31 -10.01 7.48
CA LYS A 78 4.29 -10.85 6.79
C LYS A 78 3.82 -11.32 5.42
N ASP A 79 2.52 -11.60 5.31
CA ASP A 79 1.97 -12.30 4.15
C ASP A 79 1.34 -11.32 3.16
N PHE A 80 0.37 -10.52 3.61
CA PHE A 80 -0.29 -9.52 2.80
C PHE A 80 -0.99 -8.46 3.68
N VAL A 81 -1.34 -7.34 3.06
CA VAL A 81 -2.14 -6.26 3.67
C VAL A 81 -3.20 -5.81 2.68
N VAL A 82 -4.35 -5.38 3.20
CA VAL A 82 -5.48 -4.91 2.41
C VAL A 82 -6.04 -3.66 3.07
N ALA A 83 -6.52 -2.70 2.28
CA ALA A 83 -7.20 -1.51 2.76
C ALA A 83 -8.26 -1.06 1.75
N GLY A 84 -9.24 -0.27 2.21
CA GLY A 84 -10.32 0.28 1.38
C GLY A 84 -11.66 -0.47 1.50
N THR A 85 -12.61 -0.09 0.65
CA THR A 85 -14.01 -0.56 0.72
C THR A 85 -14.16 -2.04 0.40
N ALA A 86 -13.44 -2.54 -0.60
CA ALA A 86 -13.42 -3.96 -0.97
C ALA A 86 -12.52 -4.85 -0.10
N SER A 87 -12.07 -4.37 1.07
CA SER A 87 -11.08 -5.06 1.91
C SER A 87 -11.55 -6.45 2.36
N GLU A 88 -12.83 -6.62 2.70
CA GLU A 88 -13.40 -7.90 3.11
C GLU A 88 -13.33 -8.95 1.98
N SER A 89 -13.76 -8.57 0.77
CA SER A 89 -13.72 -9.46 -0.40
C SER A 89 -12.30 -9.85 -0.78
N LEU A 90 -11.38 -8.87 -0.77
CA LEU A 90 -9.95 -9.10 -1.05
C LEU A 90 -9.31 -10.01 0.00
N MET A 91 -9.63 -9.83 1.28
CA MET A 91 -9.06 -10.65 2.35
C MET A 91 -9.39 -12.14 2.18
N VAL A 92 -10.62 -12.46 1.75
CA VAL A 92 -11.04 -13.85 1.52
C VAL A 92 -10.25 -14.48 0.38
N LEU A 93 -10.08 -13.77 -0.74
CA LEU A 93 -9.37 -14.30 -1.91
C LEU A 93 -7.87 -14.46 -1.65
N VAL A 94 -7.24 -13.46 -1.01
CA VAL A 94 -5.80 -13.51 -0.74
C VAL A 94 -5.46 -14.58 0.30
N ARG A 95 -6.32 -14.84 1.29
CA ARG A 95 -6.13 -15.94 2.25
C ARG A 95 -6.12 -17.32 1.59
N GLN A 96 -6.87 -17.51 0.52
CA GLN A 96 -6.88 -18.77 -0.23
C GLN A 96 -5.56 -18.99 -1.00
N CYS A 97 -4.88 -17.90 -1.35
CA CYS A 97 -3.64 -17.92 -2.11
C CYS A 97 -2.39 -17.90 -1.21
N SER A 98 -2.46 -17.34 0.00
CA SER A 98 -1.35 -16.97 0.91
C SER A 98 -0.32 -18.08 1.31
N SER A 99 -0.44 -19.32 0.88
CA SER A 99 0.46 -20.43 1.28
C SER A 99 1.66 -20.66 0.37
N LEU A 100 1.80 -19.93 -0.74
CA LEU A 100 2.74 -20.25 -1.81
C LEU A 100 3.79 -19.13 -1.98
N ARG A 101 5.07 -19.52 -2.11
CA ARG A 101 6.10 -18.64 -2.67
C ARG A 101 5.89 -18.62 -4.17
N TRP A 102 5.57 -17.45 -4.71
CA TRP A 102 5.29 -17.28 -6.13
C TRP A 102 6.45 -16.62 -6.86
N GLU A 103 6.60 -17.00 -8.12
CA GLU A 103 7.38 -16.23 -9.07
C GLU A 103 6.65 -14.90 -9.42
N PRO A 104 7.36 -13.85 -9.85
CA PRO A 104 6.77 -12.53 -10.11
C PRO A 104 5.60 -12.55 -11.10
N GLU A 105 5.65 -13.42 -12.11
CA GLU A 105 4.61 -13.59 -13.12
C GLU A 105 3.35 -14.25 -12.53
N GLU A 106 3.52 -15.29 -11.71
CA GLU A 106 2.40 -15.96 -11.04
C GLU A 106 1.74 -15.02 -10.02
N LEU A 107 2.56 -14.26 -9.27
CA LEU A 107 2.06 -13.26 -8.33
C LEU A 107 1.21 -12.20 -9.06
N PHE A 108 1.66 -11.75 -10.23
CA PHE A 108 0.90 -10.81 -11.05
C PHE A 108 -0.47 -11.37 -11.43
N GLU A 109 -0.53 -12.62 -11.91
CA GLU A 109 -1.78 -13.25 -12.32
C GLU A 109 -2.74 -13.43 -11.15
N ILE A 110 -2.26 -13.94 -10.02
CA ILE A 110 -3.07 -14.18 -8.81
C ILE A 110 -3.64 -12.87 -8.27
N VAL A 111 -2.80 -11.84 -8.13
CA VAL A 111 -3.25 -10.52 -7.67
C VAL A 111 -4.23 -9.90 -8.66
N SER A 112 -4.01 -10.08 -9.96
CA SER A 112 -4.91 -9.55 -10.99
C SER A 112 -6.30 -10.19 -10.92
N GLN A 113 -6.36 -11.51 -10.76
CA GLN A 113 -7.62 -12.24 -10.61
C GLN A 113 -8.33 -11.89 -9.29
N ALA A 114 -7.58 -11.79 -8.18
CA ALA A 114 -8.12 -11.41 -6.88
C ALA A 114 -8.70 -9.99 -6.89
N LEU A 115 -8.00 -9.05 -7.54
CA LEU A 115 -8.44 -7.66 -7.66
C LEU A 115 -9.72 -7.56 -8.48
N LEU A 116 -9.75 -8.12 -9.70
CA LEU A 116 -10.94 -8.05 -10.56
C LEU A 116 -12.15 -8.72 -9.91
N SER A 117 -11.96 -9.89 -9.29
CA SER A 117 -13.03 -10.64 -8.64
C SER A 117 -13.59 -9.93 -7.39
N SER A 118 -12.77 -9.15 -6.69
CA SER A 118 -13.20 -8.41 -5.50
C SER A 118 -13.90 -7.11 -5.85
N VAL A 119 -13.35 -6.38 -6.84
CA VAL A 119 -13.91 -5.12 -7.32
C VAL A 119 -15.27 -5.32 -7.95
N ASP A 120 -15.49 -6.42 -8.69
CA ASP A 120 -16.78 -6.75 -9.27
C ASP A 120 -17.90 -6.99 -8.23
N ARG A 121 -17.56 -7.14 -6.94
CA ARG A 121 -18.51 -7.34 -5.83
C ARG A 121 -18.76 -6.09 -5.00
N ASP A 122 -17.96 -5.04 -5.18
CA ASP A 122 -18.07 -3.80 -4.43
C ASP A 122 -18.65 -2.70 -5.33
N CYS A 123 -19.63 -1.96 -4.82
CA CYS A 123 -20.24 -0.86 -5.57
C CYS A 123 -19.49 0.47 -5.44
N LEU A 124 -18.50 0.54 -4.53
CA LEU A 124 -17.70 1.75 -4.27
C LEU A 124 -16.30 1.70 -4.89
N SER A 125 -15.86 0.55 -5.39
CA SER A 125 -14.59 0.37 -6.10
C SER A 125 -14.85 -0.25 -7.48
N GLY A 126 -14.06 0.11 -8.49
CA GLY A 126 -14.39 -0.19 -9.88
C GLY A 126 -13.35 0.28 -10.89
N TRP A 127 -13.72 0.14 -12.18
CA TRP A 127 -13.03 0.77 -13.33
C TRP A 127 -11.65 0.19 -13.65
N GLY A 128 -11.47 -1.10 -13.33
CA GLY A 128 -10.23 -1.82 -13.55
C GLY A 128 -9.23 -1.65 -12.39
N GLY A 129 -7.94 -1.79 -12.70
CA GLY A 129 -6.91 -1.76 -11.67
C GLY A 129 -5.51 -1.53 -12.21
N HIS A 130 -4.65 -1.00 -11.34
CA HIS A 130 -3.22 -0.89 -11.59
C HIS A 130 -2.49 -1.84 -10.65
N VAL A 131 -1.73 -2.78 -11.21
CA VAL A 131 -0.91 -3.72 -10.44
C VAL A 131 0.55 -3.38 -10.68
N TYR A 132 1.28 -3.16 -9.58
CA TYR A 132 2.71 -2.90 -9.58
C TYR A 132 3.40 -4.08 -8.90
N VAL A 133 4.25 -4.79 -9.65
CA VAL A 133 5.10 -5.86 -9.11
C VAL A 133 6.50 -5.28 -8.98
N VAL A 134 6.99 -5.24 -7.74
CA VAL A 134 8.30 -4.68 -7.39
C VAL A 134 9.25 -5.86 -7.13
N THR A 135 10.29 -5.97 -7.94
CA THR A 135 11.43 -6.87 -7.70
C THR A 135 12.67 -6.04 -7.35
N PRO A 136 13.76 -6.67 -6.85
CA PRO A 136 15.00 -5.95 -6.56
C PRO A 136 15.59 -5.23 -7.79
N THR A 137 15.27 -5.71 -8.99
CA THR A 137 15.82 -5.19 -10.25
C THR A 137 14.90 -4.21 -10.95
N GLU A 138 13.57 -4.42 -10.93
CA GLU A 138 12.64 -3.64 -11.72
C GLU A 138 11.23 -3.54 -11.12
N VAL A 139 10.45 -2.58 -11.62
CA VAL A 139 9.04 -2.42 -11.28
C VAL A 139 8.20 -2.65 -12.53
N LYS A 140 7.50 -3.80 -12.59
CA LYS A 140 6.56 -4.12 -13.67
C LYS A 140 5.19 -3.53 -13.36
N LYS A 141 4.62 -2.80 -14.33
CA LYS A 141 3.27 -2.23 -14.24
C LYS A 141 2.32 -2.95 -15.18
N GLY A 142 1.25 -3.53 -14.64
CA GLY A 142 0.11 -4.02 -15.41
C GLY A 142 -1.10 -3.11 -15.23
N ILE A 143 -1.81 -2.87 -16.33
CA ILE A 143 -3.09 -2.15 -16.34
C ILE A 143 -4.17 -3.18 -16.65
N LEU A 144 -5.06 -3.40 -15.68
CA LEU A 144 -6.17 -4.34 -15.80
C LEU A 144 -7.40 -3.59 -16.24
N LYS A 145 -8.02 -4.07 -17.33
CA LYS A 145 -9.33 -3.60 -17.77
C LYS A 145 -10.38 -4.42 -17.04
N GLY A 146 -11.11 -3.76 -16.14
CA GLY A 146 -12.24 -4.35 -15.42
C GLY A 146 -13.58 -3.85 -15.99
N ARG A 147 -14.65 -4.17 -15.29
CA ARG A 147 -15.99 -3.65 -15.59
C ARG A 147 -16.04 -2.14 -15.35
N MET A 148 -16.82 -1.45 -16.19
CA MET A 148 -17.03 0.00 -16.15
C MET A 148 -18.50 0.29 -15.82
N ASP A 149 -19.01 -0.37 -14.80
CA ASP A 149 -20.31 -0.11 -14.17
C ASP A 149 -20.26 1.08 -13.18
#